data_AF-A0A7S4BPV0-F1
#
_entry.id   AF-A0A7S4BPV0-F1
#
_cell.length_a   1.000
_cell.length_b   1.000
_cell.length_c   1.000
_cell.angle_alpha   90.00
_cell.angle_beta   90.00
_cell.angle_gamma   90.00
#
_symmetry.space_group_name_H-M   'P 1'
#
loop_
_entity.id
_entity.type
_entity.pdbx_description
1 polymer ?
#
loop_
_entity_poly.entity_id
_entity_poly.type
_entity_poly.pdbx_seq_one_letter_code
_entity_poly.pdbx_strand_id
1 'polypeptide(L)'
;CEVSFEERFEEVVRLKEEGTKEYKAERWLQAQAHYHSAAQLLLDEPPSGCAPLNQIDAPNGKEEMAREIVISCWLNEAQCALKRELWSAAEKACDLVLLRLADPLGRDREQHVKALFRRGRARLMKSEFERARKDLKNAAALAPNSKEVREALHECKRRELEGRARSDAVFSKMAAKKVLYRDKGLLVRPPRRSSNPRVYFDIQIGDYREGSL
;
A
#
# COMPACT_ATOMS: atom_id res chain seq x y z
N CYS A 1 -14.32 -18.25 -31.03
CA CYS A 1 -14.79 -19.22 -30.04
C CYS A 1 -14.75 -18.52 -28.70
N GLU A 2 -15.90 -18.10 -28.20
CA GLU A 2 -15.99 -17.59 -26.83
C GLU A 2 -15.72 -18.77 -25.91
N VAL A 3 -14.68 -18.66 -25.08
CA VAL A 3 -14.31 -19.71 -24.13
C VAL A 3 -15.41 -19.75 -23.06
N SER A 4 -16.00 -20.93 -22.86
CA SER A 4 -17.09 -21.11 -21.89
C SER A 4 -16.61 -20.79 -20.47
N PHE A 5 -17.53 -20.43 -19.58
CA PHE A 5 -17.19 -20.18 -18.17
C PHE A 5 -16.57 -21.43 -17.52
N GLU A 6 -17.07 -22.62 -17.87
CA GLU A 6 -16.55 -23.89 -17.39
C GLU A 6 -15.07 -24.10 -17.76
N GLU A 7 -14.71 -23.88 -19.03
CA GLU A 7 -13.32 -23.99 -19.51
C GLU A 7 -12.41 -22.97 -18.83
N ARG A 8 -12.88 -21.72 -18.67
CA ARG A 8 -12.15 -20.67 -17.93
C ARG A 8 -11.94 -21.06 -16.47
N PHE A 9 -12.95 -21.61 -15.83
CA PHE A 9 -12.90 -22.04 -14.43
C PHE A 9 -11.93 -23.22 -14.23
N GLU A 10 -11.95 -24.22 -15.11
CA GLU A 10 -11.00 -25.34 -15.09
C GLU A 10 -9.55 -24.85 -15.24
N GLU A 11 -9.31 -23.89 -16.13
CA GLU A 11 -7.99 -23.27 -16.31
C GLU A 11 -7.53 -22.53 -15.04
N VAL A 12 -8.43 -21.79 -14.37
CA VAL A 12 -8.13 -21.11 -13.10
C VAL A 12 -7.72 -22.11 -12.03
N VAL A 13 -8.42 -23.24 -11.93
CA VAL A 13 -8.09 -24.31 -10.99
C VAL A 13 -6.69 -24.87 -11.28
N ARG A 14 -6.39 -25.16 -12.56
CA ARG A 14 -5.07 -25.64 -12.99
C ARG A 14 -3.95 -24.65 -12.62
N LEU A 15 -4.12 -23.37 -12.98
CA LEU A 15 -3.13 -22.32 -12.68
C LEU A 15 -2.94 -22.13 -11.18
N LYS A 16 -4.00 -22.24 -10.37
CA LYS A 16 -3.90 -22.18 -8.91
C LYS A 16 -3.08 -23.34 -8.35
N GLU A 17 -3.25 -24.55 -8.87
CA GLU A 17 -2.46 -25.71 -8.47
C GLU A 17 -0.99 -25.57 -8.86
N GLU A 18 -0.71 -25.14 -10.09
CA GLU A 18 0.64 -24.84 -10.58
C GLU A 18 1.30 -23.74 -9.75
N GLY A 19 0.59 -22.64 -9.49
CA GLY A 19 1.06 -21.58 -8.59
C GLY A 19 1.39 -22.10 -7.20
N THR A 20 0.64 -23.08 -6.69
CA THR A 20 0.89 -23.70 -5.38
C THR A 20 2.12 -24.61 -5.40
N LYS A 21 2.38 -25.30 -6.51
CA LYS A 21 3.61 -26.08 -6.72
C LYS A 21 4.83 -25.15 -6.77
N GLU A 22 4.77 -24.08 -7.56
CA GLU A 22 5.85 -23.09 -7.67
C GLU A 22 6.06 -22.32 -6.35
N TYR A 23 5.00 -22.05 -5.58
CA TYR A 23 5.09 -21.48 -4.24
C TYR A 23 5.89 -22.39 -3.30
N LYS A 24 5.61 -23.70 -3.31
CA LYS A 24 6.36 -24.67 -2.52
C LYS A 24 7.81 -24.81 -2.98
N ALA A 25 8.10 -24.59 -4.26
CA ALA A 25 9.44 -24.55 -4.84
C ALA A 25 10.17 -23.21 -4.63
N GLU A 26 9.61 -22.30 -3.83
CA GLU A 26 10.15 -20.96 -3.53
C GLU A 26 10.30 -20.03 -4.75
N ARG A 27 9.64 -20.37 -5.87
CA ARG A 27 9.63 -19.56 -7.09
C ARG A 27 8.49 -18.55 -7.06
N TRP A 28 8.59 -17.60 -6.12
CA TRP A 28 7.53 -16.63 -5.79
C TRP A 28 7.08 -15.77 -6.98
N LEU A 29 7.99 -15.46 -7.91
CA LEU A 29 7.67 -14.66 -9.10
C LEU A 29 6.73 -15.42 -10.05
N GLN A 30 7.04 -16.68 -10.34
CA GLN A 30 6.24 -17.53 -11.23
C GLN A 30 4.90 -17.86 -10.59
N ALA A 31 4.92 -18.22 -9.30
CA ALA A 31 3.69 -18.44 -8.52
C ALA A 31 2.78 -17.20 -8.56
N GLN A 32 3.33 -16.01 -8.36
CA GLN A 32 2.56 -14.77 -8.45
C GLN A 32 1.95 -14.57 -9.84
N ALA A 33 2.70 -14.80 -10.91
CA ALA A 33 2.19 -14.67 -12.27
C ALA A 33 1.02 -15.62 -12.53
N HIS A 34 1.13 -16.89 -12.12
CA HIS A 34 0.05 -17.87 -12.25
C HIS A 34 -1.20 -17.45 -11.48
N TYR A 35 -1.07 -16.99 -10.23
CA TYR A 35 -2.21 -16.52 -9.45
C TYR A 35 -2.87 -15.26 -10.04
N HIS A 36 -2.05 -14.35 -10.58
CA HIS A 36 -2.54 -13.13 -11.21
C HIS A 36 -3.32 -13.45 -12.48
N SER A 37 -2.75 -14.27 -13.37
CA SER A 37 -3.43 -14.73 -14.59
C SER A 37 -4.70 -15.52 -14.26
N ALA A 38 -4.66 -16.40 -13.26
CA ALA A 38 -5.84 -17.14 -12.79
C ALA A 38 -6.96 -16.20 -12.32
N ALA A 39 -6.63 -15.14 -11.57
CA ALA A 39 -7.62 -14.17 -11.13
C ALA A 39 -8.22 -13.35 -12.30
N GLN A 40 -7.41 -13.03 -13.31
CA GLN A 40 -7.85 -12.26 -14.48
C GLN A 40 -8.80 -13.03 -15.39
N LEU A 41 -8.64 -14.35 -15.53
CA LEU A 41 -9.51 -15.17 -16.41
C LEU A 41 -11.00 -15.16 -16.03
N LEU A 42 -11.32 -14.87 -14.76
CA LEU A 42 -12.69 -14.78 -14.24
C LEU A 42 -13.17 -13.34 -14.02
N LEU A 43 -12.33 -12.35 -14.31
CA LEU A 43 -12.70 -10.94 -14.24
C LEU A 43 -13.13 -10.49 -15.63
N ASP A 44 -14.24 -9.76 -15.67
CA ASP A 44 -14.79 -9.27 -16.92
C ASP A 44 -13.86 -8.21 -17.53
N GLU A 45 -13.45 -8.39 -18.80
CA GLU A 45 -12.70 -7.35 -19.51
C GLU A 45 -13.67 -6.25 -19.92
N PRO A 46 -13.48 -5.00 -19.48
CA PRO A 46 -14.36 -3.92 -19.91
C PRO A 46 -14.24 -3.73 -21.43
N PRO A 47 -15.30 -3.31 -22.12
CA PRO A 47 -15.18 -2.88 -23.51
C PRO A 47 -14.10 -1.79 -23.62
N SER A 48 -13.29 -1.87 -24.67
CA SER A 48 -12.17 -0.95 -24.95
C SER A 48 -12.58 0.51 -24.75
N GLY A 49 -12.00 1.17 -23.74
CA GLY A 49 -12.27 2.56 -23.40
C GLY A 49 -12.97 2.80 -22.04
N CYS A 50 -13.41 1.75 -21.34
CA CYS A 50 -13.98 1.85 -20.01
C CYS A 50 -13.04 1.31 -18.91
N ALA A 51 -13.18 1.85 -17.69
CA ALA A 51 -12.43 1.35 -16.54
C ALA A 51 -12.83 -0.11 -16.24
N PRO A 52 -11.89 -0.99 -15.85
CA PRO A 52 -12.21 -2.37 -15.50
C PRO A 52 -13.26 -2.41 -14.39
N LEU A 53 -14.41 -3.01 -14.69
CA LEU A 53 -15.53 -3.11 -13.74
C LEU A 53 -15.20 -4.04 -12.58
N ASN A 54 -14.12 -4.84 -12.65
CA ASN A 54 -13.69 -5.75 -11.58
C ASN A 54 -14.81 -6.71 -11.13
N GLN A 55 -15.88 -6.83 -11.93
CA GLN A 55 -16.98 -7.75 -11.74
C GLN A 55 -16.55 -9.13 -12.20
N ILE A 56 -17.10 -10.14 -11.53
CA ILE A 56 -16.81 -11.54 -11.85
C ILE A 56 -17.77 -11.92 -12.96
N ASP A 57 -17.21 -12.32 -14.11
CA ASP A 57 -18.01 -12.88 -15.20
C ASP A 57 -18.36 -14.33 -14.83
N ALA A 58 -19.54 -14.52 -14.26
CA ALA A 58 -20.07 -15.82 -13.90
C ALA A 58 -21.56 -15.91 -14.21
N PRO A 59 -22.04 -17.05 -14.77
CA PRO A 59 -23.46 -17.26 -14.98
C PRO A 59 -24.19 -17.38 -13.63
N ASN A 60 -25.49 -17.01 -13.63
CA ASN A 60 -26.35 -17.08 -12.46
C ASN A 60 -26.21 -18.44 -11.74
N GLY A 61 -25.81 -18.39 -10.47
CA GLY A 61 -25.61 -19.56 -9.61
C GLY A 61 -24.17 -20.05 -9.45
N LYS A 62 -23.21 -19.56 -10.23
CA LYS A 62 -21.76 -19.87 -10.07
C LYS A 62 -20.91 -18.71 -9.55
N GLU A 63 -21.52 -17.55 -9.30
CA GLU A 63 -20.86 -16.35 -8.79
C GLU A 63 -20.11 -16.59 -7.47
N GLU A 64 -20.71 -17.35 -6.53
CA GLU A 64 -20.07 -17.67 -5.25
C GLU A 64 -18.78 -18.47 -5.45
N MET A 65 -18.81 -19.51 -6.30
CA MET A 65 -17.63 -20.34 -6.58
C MET A 65 -16.52 -19.54 -7.27
N ALA A 66 -16.88 -18.73 -8.27
CA ALA A 66 -15.96 -17.85 -8.97
C ALA A 66 -15.33 -16.82 -8.02
N ARG A 67 -16.13 -16.27 -7.12
CA ARG A 67 -15.66 -15.34 -6.08
C ARG A 67 -14.70 -16.00 -5.12
N GLU A 68 -15.01 -17.19 -4.62
CA GLU A 68 -14.14 -17.93 -3.69
C GLU A 68 -12.77 -18.25 -4.32
N ILE A 69 -12.75 -18.72 -5.57
CA ILE A 69 -11.48 -19.06 -6.23
C ILE A 69 -10.66 -17.81 -6.51
N VAL A 70 -11.28 -16.72 -6.96
CA VAL A 70 -10.63 -15.42 -7.17
C VAL A 70 -10.02 -14.90 -5.86
N ILE A 71 -10.79 -14.88 -4.76
CA ILE A 71 -10.28 -14.51 -3.43
C ILE A 71 -9.06 -15.34 -3.06
N SER A 72 -9.11 -16.66 -3.29
CA SER A 72 -7.99 -17.55 -2.99
C SER A 72 -6.73 -17.21 -3.79
N CYS A 73 -6.88 -16.88 -5.08
CA CYS A 73 -5.78 -16.47 -5.95
C CYS A 73 -5.17 -15.14 -5.50
N TRP A 74 -5.98 -14.11 -5.26
CA TRP A 74 -5.49 -12.80 -4.79
C TRP A 74 -4.82 -12.88 -3.41
N LEU A 75 -5.35 -13.69 -2.50
CA LEU A 75 -4.72 -13.94 -1.21
C LEU A 75 -3.32 -14.56 -1.43
N ASN A 76 -3.21 -15.60 -2.26
CA ASN A 76 -1.94 -16.25 -2.53
C ASN A 76 -0.95 -15.34 -3.26
N GLU A 77 -1.41 -14.54 -4.21
CA GLU A 77 -0.63 -13.48 -4.83
C GLU A 77 -0.10 -12.48 -3.77
N ALA A 78 -0.95 -12.01 -2.86
CA ALA A 78 -0.51 -11.11 -1.79
C ALA A 78 0.57 -11.74 -0.92
N GLN A 79 0.48 -13.05 -0.65
CA GLN A 79 1.50 -13.79 0.10
C GLN A 79 2.83 -13.88 -0.68
N CYS A 80 2.77 -14.11 -2.00
CA CYS A 80 3.96 -14.09 -2.86
C CYS A 80 4.59 -12.68 -2.88
N ALA A 81 3.78 -11.64 -3.02
CA ALA A 81 4.23 -10.25 -3.00
C ALA A 81 4.90 -9.88 -1.66
N LEU A 82 4.38 -10.36 -0.52
CA LEU A 82 5.03 -10.19 0.78
C LEU A 82 6.39 -10.89 0.85
N LYS A 83 6.53 -12.09 0.26
CA LYS A 83 7.82 -12.82 0.21
C LYS A 83 8.86 -12.11 -0.68
N ARG A 84 8.39 -11.41 -1.72
CA ARG A 84 9.21 -10.65 -2.66
C ARG A 84 9.45 -9.20 -2.24
N GLU A 85 9.00 -8.80 -1.06
CA GLU A 85 9.12 -7.42 -0.56
C GLU A 85 8.37 -6.38 -1.42
N LEU A 86 7.38 -6.80 -2.20
CA LEU A 86 6.52 -5.94 -3.00
C LEU A 86 5.32 -5.47 -2.19
N TRP A 87 5.57 -4.60 -1.23
CA TRP A 87 4.57 -4.16 -0.24
C TRP A 87 3.34 -3.50 -0.87
N SER A 88 3.54 -2.64 -1.86
CA SER A 88 2.44 -1.94 -2.55
C SER A 88 1.55 -2.88 -3.37
N ALA A 89 2.13 -3.94 -3.95
CA ALA A 89 1.36 -4.95 -4.68
C ALA A 89 0.54 -5.82 -3.71
N ALA A 90 1.16 -6.23 -2.59
CA ALA A 90 0.48 -6.98 -1.55
C ALA A 90 -0.71 -6.20 -0.96
N GLU A 91 -0.55 -4.90 -0.73
CA GLU A 91 -1.62 -4.02 -0.26
C GLU A 91 -2.80 -3.98 -1.23
N LYS A 92 -2.54 -3.73 -2.52
CA LYS A 92 -3.58 -3.69 -3.57
C LYS A 92 -4.33 -5.02 -3.69
N ALA A 93 -3.61 -6.14 -3.69
CA ALA A 93 -4.22 -7.46 -3.74
C ALA A 93 -5.13 -7.72 -2.54
N CYS A 94 -4.72 -7.32 -1.33
CA CYS A 94 -5.55 -7.45 -0.13
C CYS A 94 -6.77 -6.51 -0.16
N ASP A 95 -6.64 -5.29 -0.69
CA ASP A 95 -7.77 -4.37 -0.84
C ASP A 95 -8.84 -4.93 -1.79
N LEU A 96 -8.41 -5.55 -2.90
CA LEU A 96 -9.30 -6.22 -3.85
C LEU A 96 -10.01 -7.43 -3.24
N VAL A 97 -9.35 -8.17 -2.35
CA VAL A 97 -9.99 -9.25 -1.58
C VAL A 97 -11.04 -8.67 -0.64
N LEU A 98 -10.68 -7.67 0.17
CA LEU A 98 -11.57 -7.10 1.18
C LEU A 98 -12.82 -6.46 0.57
N LEU A 99 -12.72 -5.84 -0.61
CA LEU A 99 -13.86 -5.34 -1.37
C LEU A 99 -14.84 -6.46 -1.77
N ARG A 100 -14.31 -7.67 -1.96
CA ARG A 100 -15.05 -8.87 -2.34
C ARG A 100 -15.38 -9.77 -1.15
N LEU A 101 -15.17 -9.35 0.10
CA LEU A 101 -15.65 -10.09 1.27
C LEU A 101 -16.88 -9.38 1.81
N ALA A 102 -17.98 -10.11 2.01
CA ALA A 102 -19.25 -9.51 2.40
C ALA A 102 -19.53 -9.73 3.89
N ASP A 103 -19.14 -10.91 4.40
CA ASP A 103 -19.45 -11.30 5.78
C ASP A 103 -18.17 -11.56 6.60
N PRO A 104 -17.62 -10.55 7.29
CA PRO A 104 -16.42 -10.70 8.09
C PRO A 104 -16.59 -11.61 9.32
N LEU A 105 -17.83 -11.95 9.71
CA LEU A 105 -18.13 -12.74 10.92
C LEU A 105 -18.66 -14.14 10.61
N GLY A 106 -19.17 -14.39 9.41
CA GLY A 106 -19.64 -15.69 8.95
C GLY A 106 -18.61 -16.46 8.15
N ARG A 107 -18.97 -16.86 6.92
CA ARG A 107 -18.20 -17.82 6.09
C ARG A 107 -16.85 -17.28 5.64
N ASP A 108 -16.72 -15.96 5.47
CA ASP A 108 -15.51 -15.30 4.95
C ASP A 108 -14.52 -14.92 6.06
N ARG A 109 -14.80 -15.26 7.33
CA ARG A 109 -14.03 -14.80 8.49
C ARG A 109 -12.53 -15.10 8.35
N GLU A 110 -12.17 -16.30 7.90
CA GLU A 110 -10.77 -16.67 7.73
C GLU A 110 -10.06 -15.87 6.64
N GLN A 111 -10.72 -15.68 5.50
CA GLN A 111 -10.23 -14.92 4.36
C GLN A 111 -10.05 -13.45 4.76
N HIS A 112 -10.98 -12.93 5.56
CA HIS A 112 -10.93 -11.57 6.08
C HIS A 112 -9.74 -11.38 7.04
N VAL A 113 -9.51 -12.34 7.95
CA VAL A 113 -8.33 -12.35 8.84
C VAL A 113 -7.03 -12.40 8.02
N LYS A 114 -6.95 -13.31 7.04
CA LYS A 114 -5.76 -13.47 6.18
C LYS A 114 -5.47 -12.18 5.39
N ALA A 115 -6.49 -11.56 4.80
CA ALA A 115 -6.36 -10.31 4.04
C ALA A 115 -5.90 -9.15 4.93
N LEU A 116 -6.56 -8.93 6.08
CA LEU A 116 -6.20 -7.88 7.02
C LEU A 116 -4.78 -8.07 7.58
N PHE A 117 -4.42 -9.30 7.93
CA PHE A 117 -3.08 -9.61 8.44
C PHE A 117 -1.99 -9.33 7.39
N ARG A 118 -2.20 -9.80 6.15
CA ARG A 118 -1.26 -9.59 5.04
C ARG A 118 -1.13 -8.11 4.68
N ARG A 119 -2.25 -7.37 4.61
CA ARG A 119 -2.26 -5.91 4.38
C ARG A 119 -1.56 -5.15 5.51
N GLY A 120 -1.85 -5.51 6.76
CA GLY A 120 -1.21 -4.94 7.94
C GLY A 120 0.30 -5.15 7.94
N ARG A 121 0.78 -6.34 7.57
CA ARG A 121 2.22 -6.62 7.40
C ARG A 121 2.85 -5.79 6.29
N ALA A 122 2.21 -5.66 5.13
CA ALA A 122 2.72 -4.83 4.04
C ALA A 122 2.85 -3.35 4.48
N ARG A 123 1.83 -2.80 5.13
CA ARG A 123 1.83 -1.42 5.65
C ARG A 123 2.87 -1.20 6.75
N LEU A 124 3.09 -2.20 7.60
CA LEU A 124 4.13 -2.17 8.62
C LEU A 124 5.53 -2.04 7.98
N MET A 125 5.78 -2.74 6.87
CA MET A 125 7.04 -2.62 6.13
C MET A 125 7.19 -1.28 5.41
N LYS A 126 6.07 -0.67 4.97
CA LYS A 126 6.03 0.70 4.42
C LYS A 126 6.12 1.80 5.48
N SER A 127 6.30 1.46 6.76
CA SER A 127 6.28 2.41 7.89
C SER A 127 4.95 3.17 8.04
N GLU A 128 3.85 2.65 7.49
CA GLU A 128 2.50 3.19 7.66
C GLU A 128 1.86 2.65 8.94
N PHE A 129 2.48 2.92 10.09
CA PHE A 129 2.17 2.29 11.37
C PHE A 129 0.71 2.46 11.81
N GLU A 130 0.15 3.65 11.63
CA GLU A 130 -1.25 3.93 12.00
C GLU A 130 -2.25 3.07 11.23
N ARG A 131 -2.04 2.92 9.92
CA ARG A 131 -2.90 2.08 9.07
C ARG A 131 -2.66 0.59 9.34
N ALA A 132 -1.41 0.18 9.49
CA ALA A 132 -1.05 -1.19 9.85
C ALA A 132 -1.70 -1.62 11.18
N ARG A 133 -1.67 -0.74 12.19
CA ARG A 133 -2.28 -1.00 13.50
C ARG A 133 -3.79 -1.19 13.39
N LYS A 134 -4.49 -0.40 12.59
CA LYS A 134 -5.95 -0.56 12.37
C LYS A 134 -6.26 -1.94 11.78
N ASP A 135 -5.52 -2.33 10.74
CA ASP A 135 -5.71 -3.63 10.10
C ASP A 135 -5.44 -4.79 11.04
N LEU A 136 -4.32 -4.74 11.78
CA LEU A 136 -3.92 -5.78 12.72
C LEU A 136 -4.86 -5.87 13.93
N LYS A 137 -5.41 -4.74 14.40
CA LYS A 137 -6.46 -4.73 15.45
C LYS A 137 -7.74 -5.40 14.96
N ASN A 138 -8.17 -5.09 13.73
CA ASN A 138 -9.35 -5.71 13.14
C ASN A 138 -9.14 -7.22 12.94
N ALA A 139 -7.95 -7.62 12.47
CA ALA A 139 -7.58 -9.03 12.38
C ALA A 139 -7.59 -9.72 13.76
N ALA A 140 -7.10 -9.06 14.81
CA ALA A 140 -7.08 -9.60 16.17
C ALA A 140 -8.49 -9.72 16.78
N ALA A 141 -9.40 -8.81 16.44
CA ALA A 141 -10.80 -8.90 16.85
C ALA A 141 -11.48 -10.12 16.22
N LEU A 142 -11.17 -10.40 14.95
CA LEU A 142 -11.71 -11.56 14.23
C LEU A 142 -11.03 -12.88 14.61
N ALA A 143 -9.74 -12.87 14.98
CA ALA A 143 -8.98 -14.06 15.34
C ALA A 143 -8.10 -13.83 16.60
N PRO A 144 -8.69 -13.72 17.79
CA PRO A 144 -7.96 -13.40 19.03
C PRO A 144 -6.93 -14.47 19.44
N ASN A 145 -7.16 -15.71 19.01
CA ASN A 145 -6.30 -16.86 19.31
C ASN A 145 -5.07 -16.93 18.38
N SER A 146 -5.03 -16.15 17.29
CA SER A 146 -3.89 -16.18 16.37
C SER A 146 -2.66 -15.54 17.01
N LYS A 147 -1.64 -16.36 17.26
CA LYS A 147 -0.35 -15.92 17.79
C LYS A 147 0.33 -14.94 16.84
N GLU A 148 0.30 -15.24 15.54
CA GLU A 148 0.94 -14.44 14.48
C GLU A 148 0.40 -13.00 14.43
N VAL A 149 -0.93 -12.85 14.53
CA VAL A 149 -1.59 -11.54 14.53
C VAL A 149 -1.19 -10.73 15.77
N ARG A 150 -1.12 -11.40 16.93
CA ARG A 150 -0.73 -10.76 18.20
C ARG A 150 0.72 -10.29 18.17
N GLU A 151 1.63 -11.10 17.65
CA GLU A 151 3.05 -10.75 17.48
C GLU A 151 3.21 -9.59 16.52
N ALA A 152 2.54 -9.61 15.36
CA ALA A 152 2.57 -8.51 14.40
C ALA A 152 2.02 -7.21 15.00
N LEU A 153 0.96 -7.28 15.83
CA LEU A 153 0.41 -6.10 16.50
C LEU A 153 1.39 -5.53 17.54
N HIS A 154 2.07 -6.39 18.30
CA HIS A 154 3.10 -5.96 19.26
C HIS A 154 4.28 -5.30 18.54
N GLU A 155 4.76 -5.92 17.46
CA GLU A 155 5.80 -5.37 16.61
C GLU A 155 5.41 -4.01 16.01
N CYS A 156 4.16 -3.89 15.54
CA CYS A 156 3.64 -2.63 15.01
C CYS A 156 3.68 -1.52 16.06
N LYS A 157 3.23 -1.80 17.30
CA LYS A 157 3.27 -0.82 18.40
C LYS A 157 4.71 -0.42 18.74
N ARG A 158 5.63 -1.38 18.79
CA ARG A 158 7.05 -1.12 19.07
C ARG A 158 7.66 -0.18 18.02
N ARG A 159 7.52 -0.50 16.73
CA ARG A 159 8.03 0.32 15.63
C ARG A 159 7.37 1.69 15.55
N GLU A 160 6.09 1.79 15.90
CA GLU A 160 5.37 3.05 15.97
C GLU A 160 5.96 3.98 17.05
N LEU A 161 6.20 3.46 18.27
CA LEU A 161 6.83 4.22 19.35
C LEU A 161 8.25 4.66 18.99
N GLU A 162 9.04 3.78 18.37
CA GLU A 162 10.39 4.11 17.87
C GLU A 162 10.35 5.17 16.75
N GLY A 163 9.37 5.05 15.84
CA GLY A 163 9.13 6.03 14.79
C GLY A 163 8.78 7.41 15.38
N ARG A 164 7.87 7.44 16.35
CA ARG A 164 7.46 8.67 17.04
C ARG A 164 8.60 9.30 17.82
N ALA A 165 9.34 8.51 18.60
CA ALA A 165 10.50 8.99 19.35
C ALA A 165 11.57 9.60 18.43
N ARG A 166 11.82 8.99 17.26
CA ARG A 166 12.73 9.56 16.25
C ARG A 166 12.21 10.88 15.70
N SER A 167 10.94 10.97 15.35
CA SER A 167 10.31 12.20 14.86
C SER A 167 10.34 13.31 15.91
N ASP A 168 10.02 12.99 17.17
CA ASP A 168 10.05 13.93 18.29
C ASP A 168 11.48 14.44 18.56
N ALA A 169 12.48 13.56 18.47
CA ALA A 169 13.89 13.95 18.59
C ALA A 169 14.35 14.88 17.46
N VAL A 170 13.93 14.62 16.22
CA VAL A 170 14.21 15.50 15.07
C VAL A 170 13.51 16.85 15.24
N PHE A 171 12.24 16.85 15.65
CA PHE A 171 11.47 18.06 15.90
C PHE A 171 12.09 18.90 17.03
N SER A 172 12.50 18.27 18.12
CA SER A 172 13.19 18.92 19.23
C SER A 172 14.51 19.57 18.78
N LYS A 173 15.34 18.87 17.99
CA LYS A 173 16.55 19.44 17.39
C LYS A 173 16.26 20.63 16.47
N MET A 174 15.19 20.56 15.66
CA MET A 174 14.78 21.68 14.79
C MET A 174 14.27 22.89 15.60
N ALA A 175 13.50 22.65 16.66
CA ALA A 175 13.00 23.70 17.56
C ALA A 175 14.17 24.41 18.26
N ALA A 176 15.12 23.67 18.82
CA ALA A 176 16.33 24.23 19.43
C ALA A 176 17.15 25.07 18.43
N LYS A 177 17.25 24.61 17.17
CA LYS A 177 17.94 25.35 16.11
C LYS A 177 17.21 26.66 15.75
N LYS A 178 15.87 26.66 15.69
CA LYS A 178 15.08 27.88 15.46
C LYS A 178 15.21 28.89 16.61
N VAL A 179 15.26 28.42 17.86
CA VAL A 179 15.55 29.29 19.02
C VAL A 179 16.94 29.92 18.88
N LEU A 180 17.96 29.15 18.48
CA LEU A 180 19.30 29.67 18.21
C LEU A 180 19.33 30.72 17.09
N TYR A 181 18.53 30.57 16.03
CA TYR A 181 18.45 31.56 14.95
C TYR A 181 17.61 32.79 15.30
N ARG A 182 16.67 32.68 16.25
CA ARG A 182 15.89 33.82 16.73
C ARG A 182 16.73 34.76 17.59
N ASP A 183 17.70 34.22 18.32
CA ASP A 183 18.65 34.99 19.13
C ASP A 183 19.77 35.65 18.32
N LYS A 184 19.96 35.24 17.06
CA LYS A 184 20.80 35.95 16.07
C LYS A 184 20.08 37.17 15.46
N GLY A 185 19.26 37.87 16.26
CA GLY A 185 18.73 39.19 15.95
C GLY A 185 19.80 40.29 15.81
N LEU A 186 21.07 39.95 16.01
CA LEU A 186 22.21 40.78 15.64
C LEU A 186 22.81 40.30 14.31
N LEU A 187 22.05 40.41 13.21
CA LEU A 187 22.69 40.70 11.94
C LEU A 187 23.29 42.10 12.08
N VAL A 188 24.50 42.18 12.66
CA VAL A 188 25.33 43.37 12.51
C VAL A 188 25.53 43.50 11.01
N ARG A 189 24.74 44.37 10.37
CA ARG A 189 25.00 44.78 8.99
C ARG A 189 26.47 45.19 8.98
N PRO A 190 27.34 44.51 8.22
CA PRO A 190 28.74 44.90 8.18
C PRO A 190 28.79 46.39 7.78
N PRO A 191 29.65 47.21 8.42
CA PRO A 191 29.74 48.62 8.10
C PRO A 191 29.93 48.75 6.58
N ARG A 192 29.11 49.61 5.95
CA ARG A 192 29.14 49.83 4.50
C ARG A 192 30.55 50.27 4.11
N ARG A 193 31.36 49.36 3.58
CA ARG A 193 32.66 49.71 2.99
C ARG A 193 32.39 50.37 1.64
N SER A 194 32.99 51.54 1.40
CA SER A 194 32.88 52.30 0.14
C SER A 194 33.33 51.49 -1.09
N SER A 195 34.05 50.38 -0.88
CA SER A 195 34.56 49.47 -1.90
C SER A 195 33.58 48.38 -2.35
N ASN A 196 32.37 48.28 -1.77
CA ASN A 196 31.41 47.29 -2.25
C ASN A 196 30.81 47.78 -3.58
N PRO A 197 30.94 47.01 -4.68
CA PRO A 197 30.35 47.39 -5.96
C PRO A 197 28.83 47.45 -5.80
N ARG A 198 28.25 48.58 -6.20
CA ARG A 198 26.80 48.75 -6.23
C ARG A 198 26.29 48.15 -7.52
N VAL A 199 25.57 47.05 -7.42
CA VAL A 199 24.84 46.45 -8.54
C VAL A 199 23.41 46.96 -8.48
N TYR A 200 23.02 47.71 -9.48
CA TYR A 200 21.65 48.16 -9.67
C TYR A 200 20.95 47.17 -10.60
N PHE A 201 19.76 46.72 -10.20
CA PHE A 201 18.89 45.92 -11.05
C PHE A 201 17.76 46.81 -11.52
N ASP A 202 17.72 47.08 -12.81
CA ASP A 202 16.59 47.74 -13.44
C ASP A 202 15.47 46.71 -13.62
N ILE A 203 14.60 46.65 -12.62
CA ILE A 203 13.45 45.75 -12.66
C ILE A 203 12.31 46.50 -13.36
N GLN A 204 12.03 46.12 -14.60
CA GLN A 204 10.89 46.62 -15.36
C GLN A 204 9.65 45.77 -15.05
N ILE A 205 8.70 46.31 -14.30
CA ILE A 205 7.36 45.73 -14.14
C ILE A 205 6.38 46.73 -14.72
N GLY A 206 6.00 46.51 -15.99
CA GLY A 206 5.13 47.44 -16.74
C GLY A 206 5.81 48.75 -17.16
N ASP A 207 4.99 49.73 -17.56
CA ASP A 207 5.41 50.99 -18.21
C ASP A 207 5.78 52.14 -17.25
N TYR A 208 5.96 51.89 -15.95
CA TYR A 208 6.40 52.93 -15.02
C TYR A 208 7.89 52.79 -14.68
N ARG A 209 8.67 53.83 -14.99
CA ARG A 209 10.07 53.98 -14.61
C ARG A 209 10.19 54.99 -13.48
N GLU A 210 10.57 54.53 -12.30
CA GLU A 210 11.02 55.40 -11.20
C GLU A 210 12.51 55.10 -10.93
N GLY A 211 13.38 55.94 -11.49
CA GLY A 211 14.80 55.95 -11.16
C GLY A 211 15.03 56.82 -9.93
N SER A 212 15.50 56.23 -8.83
CA SER A 212 15.99 56.98 -7.67
C SER A 212 17.49 57.26 -7.82
N LEU A 213 17.89 58.53 -7.69
CA LEU A 213 19.29 59.00 -7.61
C LEU A 213 20.08 58.30 -6.48
#